data_AF-A0A8K0Y4Q6-F1
#
_entry.id   AF-A0A8K0Y4Q6-F1
#
_cell.length_a   1.000
_cell.length_b   1.000
_cell.length_c   1.000
_cell.angle_alpha   90.00
_cell.angle_beta   90.00
_cell.angle_gamma   90.00
#
_symmetry.space_group_name_H-M   'P 1'
#
loop_
_entity.id
_entity.type
_entity.pdbx_description
1 polymer ?
#
loop_
_entity_poly.entity_id
_entity_poly.type
_entity_poly.pdbx_seq_one_letter_code
_entity_poly.pdbx_strand_id
1 'polypeptide(L)'
;MNRKRRLLIFAVITAIGVTVALYNALNGFNYTHSKEWSFDSYQNNTAPADFAPFQLNSPSGLWMVKSDSSAPSPPNVLVASPVANSSGYHMQIMPNSPMVSDAQISVKIKIIPGHAVEQAGLIVRFMDPSHYFVLVLDPLNNRISLCKSDTEFLICNYEAHAIVSVGTVAYIASHHIVPRHRRLVGWCRVYQSQ
;
A
#
# COMPACT_ATOMS: atom_id res chain seq x y z
N MET A 1 -36.11 10.38 -47.26
CA MET A 1 -35.79 9.46 -46.13
C MET A 1 -36.94 9.47 -45.13
N ASN A 2 -37.52 8.31 -44.82
CA ASN A 2 -38.76 8.18 -44.02
C ASN A 2 -38.55 8.59 -42.54
N ARG A 3 -39.55 9.21 -41.90
CA ARG A 3 -39.48 9.73 -40.51
C ARG A 3 -39.10 8.64 -39.50
N LYS A 4 -39.60 7.41 -39.68
CA LYS A 4 -39.21 6.23 -38.90
C LYS A 4 -37.72 5.89 -39.04
N ARG A 5 -37.18 6.02 -40.26
CA ARG A 5 -35.76 5.76 -40.56
C ARG A 5 -34.85 6.82 -39.95
N ARG A 6 -35.28 8.10 -39.92
CA ARG A 6 -34.58 9.18 -39.21
C ARG A 6 -34.54 8.92 -37.70
N LEU A 7 -35.68 8.58 -37.09
CA LEU A 7 -35.76 8.29 -35.66
C LEU A 7 -34.90 7.09 -35.26
N LEU A 8 -34.88 6.01 -36.06
CA LEU A 8 -34.00 4.87 -35.84
C LEU A 8 -32.52 5.24 -35.89
N ILE A 9 -32.11 6.06 -36.87
CA ILE A 9 -30.71 6.51 -36.98
C ILE A 9 -30.32 7.35 -35.74
N PHE A 10 -31.18 8.28 -35.31
CA PHE A 10 -30.91 9.08 -34.11
C PHE A 10 -30.82 8.21 -32.85
N ALA A 11 -31.74 7.26 -32.66
CA ALA A 11 -31.74 6.37 -31.51
C ALA A 11 -30.44 5.52 -31.42
N VAL A 12 -29.95 5.03 -32.56
CA VAL A 12 -28.70 4.26 -32.64
C VAL A 12 -27.50 5.15 -32.31
N ILE A 13 -27.42 6.37 -32.86
CA ILE A 13 -26.33 7.31 -32.57
C ILE A 13 -26.31 7.68 -31.08
N THR A 14 -27.47 7.96 -30.49
CA THR A 14 -27.56 8.27 -29.05
C THR A 14 -27.17 7.08 -28.18
N ALA A 15 -27.59 5.86 -28.54
CA ALA A 15 -27.23 4.66 -27.80
C ALA A 15 -25.72 4.39 -27.83
N ILE A 16 -25.08 4.56 -28.99
CA ILE A 16 -23.63 4.43 -29.13
C ILE A 16 -22.92 5.51 -28.30
N GLY A 17 -23.33 6.77 -28.39
CA GLY A 17 -22.74 7.87 -27.61
C GLY A 17 -22.83 7.65 -26.10
N VAL A 18 -23.99 7.22 -25.60
CA VAL A 18 -24.20 6.89 -24.18
C VAL A 18 -23.36 5.70 -23.75
N THR A 19 -23.26 4.66 -24.59
CA THR A 19 -22.46 3.46 -24.31
C THR A 19 -20.97 3.79 -24.23
N VAL A 20 -20.45 4.60 -25.14
CA VAL A 20 -19.05 5.06 -25.13
C VAL A 20 -18.76 5.93 -23.92
N ALA A 21 -19.67 6.84 -23.55
CA ALA A 21 -19.54 7.68 -22.35
C ALA A 21 -19.54 6.84 -21.06
N LEU A 22 -20.43 5.85 -20.95
CA LEU A 22 -20.47 4.91 -19.83
C LEU A 22 -19.20 4.05 -19.77
N TYR A 23 -18.73 3.52 -20.90
CA TYR A 23 -17.49 2.74 -20.96
C TYR A 23 -16.28 3.56 -20.51
N ASN A 24 -16.16 4.81 -20.95
CA ASN A 24 -15.09 5.70 -20.54
C ASN A 24 -15.22 6.14 -19.07
N ALA A 25 -16.43 6.32 -18.54
CA ALA A 25 -16.64 6.61 -17.13
C ALA A 25 -16.28 5.42 -16.23
N LEU A 26 -16.50 4.19 -16.70
CA LEU A 26 -16.15 2.97 -15.96
C LEU A 26 -14.65 2.65 -16.02
N ASN A 27 -13.97 2.99 -17.11
CA ASN A 27 -12.55 2.62 -17.33
C ASN A 27 -11.57 3.80 -17.22
N GLY A 28 -12.05 5.02 -17.02
CA GLY A 28 -11.25 6.24 -17.08
C GLY A 28 -10.53 6.58 -15.78
N PHE A 29 -9.60 5.74 -15.32
CA PHE A 29 -8.56 6.17 -14.38
C PHE A 29 -7.25 6.34 -15.12
N ASN A 30 -7.06 7.54 -15.68
CA ASN A 30 -5.79 7.92 -16.28
C ASN A 30 -4.83 8.36 -15.17
N TYR A 31 -4.11 7.41 -14.55
CA TYR A 31 -2.96 7.76 -13.74
C TYR A 31 -1.86 8.26 -14.67
N THR A 32 -1.67 9.58 -14.74
CA THR A 32 -0.71 10.21 -15.67
C THR A 32 0.75 9.95 -15.27
N HIS A 33 0.99 9.50 -14.04
CA HIS A 33 2.32 9.24 -13.49
C HIS A 33 2.32 7.91 -12.72
N SER A 34 3.31 7.08 -13.02
CA SER A 34 3.63 5.85 -12.27
C SER A 34 5.06 5.97 -11.74
N LYS A 35 5.27 5.53 -10.49
CA LYS A 35 6.59 5.40 -9.89
C LYS A 35 6.65 4.08 -9.15
N GLU A 36 7.66 3.28 -9.49
CA GLU A 36 7.95 2.02 -8.83
C GLU A 36 9.23 2.18 -7.99
N TRP A 37 9.27 1.51 -6.85
CA TRP A 37 10.44 1.43 -5.99
C TRP A 37 10.82 -0.04 -5.81
N SER A 38 12.08 -0.34 -6.06
CA SER A 38 12.68 -1.64 -5.75
C SER A 38 13.95 -1.44 -4.93
N PHE A 39 14.44 -2.53 -4.34
CA PHE A 39 15.65 -2.54 -3.52
C PHE A 39 16.85 -3.18 -4.23
N ASP A 40 16.68 -3.55 -5.51
CA ASP A 40 17.62 -4.40 -6.24
C ASP A 40 18.98 -3.74 -6.48
N SER A 41 18.99 -2.42 -6.65
CA SER A 41 20.22 -1.63 -6.82
C SER A 41 20.90 -1.25 -5.51
N TYR A 42 20.24 -1.47 -4.36
CA TYR A 42 20.79 -1.10 -3.07
C TYR A 42 21.83 -2.12 -2.60
N GLN A 43 22.84 -1.63 -1.89
CA GLN A 43 23.81 -2.52 -1.25
C GLN A 43 23.17 -3.25 -0.07
N ASN A 44 23.55 -4.52 0.10
CA ASN A 44 23.10 -5.32 1.23
C ASN A 44 23.57 -4.69 2.56
N ASN A 45 22.75 -4.81 3.61
CA ASN A 45 22.95 -4.25 4.94
C ASN A 45 23.01 -2.71 4.99
N THR A 46 22.38 -2.03 4.03
CA THR A 46 22.27 -0.57 4.04
C THR A 46 20.85 -0.11 4.34
N ALA A 47 20.70 1.07 4.92
CA ALA A 47 19.42 1.75 5.02
C ALA A 47 19.15 2.48 3.68
N PRO A 48 17.98 2.29 3.04
CA PRO A 48 17.73 2.94 1.77
C PRO A 48 17.52 4.45 1.94
N ALA A 49 18.26 5.26 1.19
CA ALA A 49 18.31 6.72 1.36
C ALA A 49 16.96 7.43 1.13
N ASP A 50 16.09 6.86 0.30
CA ASP A 50 14.75 7.41 0.03
C ASP A 50 13.74 7.15 1.16
N PHE A 51 14.15 6.42 2.20
CA PHE A 51 13.32 5.91 3.28
C PHE A 51 13.87 6.43 4.61
N ALA A 52 13.00 7.00 5.44
CA ALA A 52 13.36 7.49 6.75
C ALA A 52 12.54 6.80 7.84
N PRO A 53 13.15 6.39 8.96
CA PRO A 53 12.39 5.91 10.10
C PRO A 53 11.47 7.03 10.58
N PHE A 54 10.23 6.67 10.87
CA PHE A 54 9.23 7.66 11.23
C PHE A 54 9.37 8.15 12.69
N GLN A 55 9.79 7.28 13.62
CA GLN A 55 10.07 7.70 14.99
C GLN A 55 11.50 8.26 15.08
N LEU A 56 11.66 9.51 15.51
CA LEU A 56 12.99 10.13 15.74
C LEU A 56 13.86 9.34 16.73
N ASN A 57 13.24 8.57 17.62
CA ASN A 57 13.90 7.73 18.63
C ASN A 57 13.80 6.22 18.32
N SER A 58 13.30 5.85 17.14
CA SER A 58 13.39 4.45 16.71
C SER A 58 14.86 4.13 16.45
N PRO A 59 15.39 3.01 16.98
CA PRO A 59 16.77 2.60 16.74
C PRO A 59 17.08 2.65 15.24
N SER A 60 18.09 3.44 14.87
CA SER A 60 18.69 3.38 13.54
C SER A 60 19.11 1.93 13.28
N GLY A 61 18.54 1.30 12.25
CA GLY A 61 18.76 -0.13 11.95
C GLY A 61 17.52 -1.03 12.02
N LEU A 62 16.35 -0.50 12.36
CA LEU A 62 15.09 -1.26 12.27
C LEU A 62 14.74 -1.71 10.86
N TRP A 63 15.30 -1.10 9.82
CA TRP A 63 15.01 -1.45 8.43
C TRP A 63 16.29 -1.44 7.61
N MET A 64 16.57 -2.56 6.95
CA MET A 64 17.78 -2.75 6.17
C MET A 64 17.46 -3.49 4.89
N VAL A 65 18.17 -3.13 3.82
CA VAL A 65 18.19 -3.92 2.60
C VAL A 65 18.91 -5.24 2.89
N LYS A 66 18.29 -6.36 2.53
CA LYS A 66 18.84 -7.72 2.64
C LYS A 66 18.67 -8.46 1.34
N SER A 67 19.62 -9.34 1.03
CA SER A 67 19.48 -10.30 -0.07
C SER A 67 18.39 -11.33 0.25
N ASP A 68 17.44 -11.52 -0.65
CA ASP A 68 16.45 -12.61 -0.60
C ASP A 68 16.18 -13.08 -2.04
N SER A 69 16.61 -14.30 -2.36
CA SER A 69 16.37 -14.91 -3.67
C SER A 69 14.91 -15.19 -3.98
N SER A 70 14.06 -15.25 -2.94
CA SER A 70 12.60 -15.41 -3.08
C SER A 70 11.86 -14.08 -3.19
N ALA A 71 12.60 -12.97 -3.29
CA ALA A 71 12.03 -11.65 -3.49
C ALA A 71 11.16 -11.61 -4.76
N PRO A 72 10.05 -10.86 -4.75
CA PRO A 72 9.25 -10.67 -5.97
C PRO A 72 10.01 -9.94 -7.09
N SER A 73 11.03 -9.16 -6.71
CA SER A 73 12.05 -8.60 -7.59
C SER A 73 13.40 -8.90 -6.92
N PRO A 74 14.18 -9.87 -7.41
CA PRO A 74 15.49 -10.18 -6.85
C PRO A 74 16.56 -9.17 -7.34
N PRO A 75 17.65 -8.97 -6.58
CA PRO A 75 18.14 -9.84 -5.52
C PRO A 75 17.77 -9.42 -4.08
N ASN A 76 17.14 -8.27 -3.89
CA ASN A 76 17.11 -7.63 -2.58
C ASN A 76 15.69 -7.25 -2.13
N VAL A 77 15.50 -7.20 -0.81
CA VAL A 77 14.27 -6.77 -0.14
C VAL A 77 14.60 -5.82 1.00
N LEU A 78 13.64 -4.97 1.36
CA LEU A 78 13.70 -4.19 2.58
C LEU A 78 13.11 -5.01 3.74
N VAL A 79 13.92 -5.26 4.77
CA VAL A 79 13.57 -6.10 5.91
C VAL A 79 13.47 -5.27 7.17
N ALA A 80 12.38 -5.45 7.92
CA ALA A 80 12.29 -4.96 9.28
C ALA A 80 13.14 -5.86 10.19
N SER A 81 14.21 -5.32 10.78
CA SER A 81 15.00 -6.03 11.77
C SER A 81 14.22 -6.12 13.08
N PRO A 82 14.13 -7.31 13.70
CA PRO A 82 13.59 -7.42 15.05
C PRO A 82 14.54 -6.67 16.00
N VAL A 83 14.04 -5.65 16.70
CA VAL A 83 14.78 -5.03 17.80
C VAL A 83 14.17 -5.51 19.11
N ALA A 84 15.02 -6.14 19.93
CA ALA A 84 14.66 -6.56 21.28
C ALA A 84 14.07 -5.38 22.07
N ASN A 85 12.95 -5.63 22.75
CA ASN A 85 12.27 -4.67 23.64
C ASN A 85 11.62 -3.44 22.97
N SER A 86 11.39 -3.46 21.65
CA SER A 86 10.65 -2.37 21.00
C SER A 86 9.16 -2.72 20.86
N SER A 87 8.31 -1.95 21.55
CA SER A 87 6.86 -2.02 21.42
C SER A 87 6.37 -1.00 20.39
N GLY A 88 5.52 -1.41 19.44
CA GLY A 88 4.84 -0.48 18.53
C GLY A 88 5.11 -0.72 17.04
N TYR A 89 4.51 0.14 16.19
CA TYR A 89 4.58 0.04 14.71
C TYR A 89 5.91 0.62 14.21
N HIS A 90 6.76 -0.23 13.64
CA HIS A 90 7.99 0.21 12.97
C HIS A 90 7.66 0.71 11.58
N MET A 91 7.31 1.98 11.53
CA MET A 91 7.00 2.66 10.29
C MET A 91 8.29 3.23 9.74
N GLN A 92 8.51 2.99 8.47
CA GLN A 92 9.39 3.83 7.68
C GLN A 92 8.47 4.81 6.94
N ILE A 93 9.02 5.91 6.41
CA ILE A 93 8.31 6.83 5.54
C ILE A 93 9.17 7.14 4.32
N MET A 94 8.56 7.59 3.22
CA MET A 94 9.24 8.12 2.05
C MET A 94 9.08 9.64 2.06
N PRO A 95 10.07 10.39 2.58
CA PRO A 95 9.93 11.83 2.77
C PRO A 95 9.70 12.56 1.44
N ASN A 96 10.33 12.05 0.37
CA ASN A 96 10.27 12.59 -0.99
C ASN A 96 9.20 11.90 -1.86
N SER A 97 8.17 11.32 -1.24
CA SER A 97 7.02 10.79 -1.96
C SER A 97 6.27 11.91 -2.69
N PRO A 98 5.73 11.65 -3.91
CA PRO A 98 4.98 12.64 -4.64
C PRO A 98 3.72 13.04 -3.86
N MET A 99 3.43 14.34 -3.84
CA MET A 99 2.17 14.86 -3.30
C MET A 99 1.10 14.74 -4.38
N VAL A 100 0.13 13.85 -4.18
CA VAL A 100 -0.93 13.59 -5.16
C VAL A 100 -2.29 13.61 -4.48
N SER A 101 -3.32 14.02 -5.22
CA SER A 101 -4.71 14.11 -4.77
C SER A 101 -5.54 12.87 -5.06
N ASP A 102 -5.06 11.97 -5.94
CA ASP A 102 -5.54 10.61 -6.09
C ASP A 102 -4.35 9.71 -6.50
N ALA A 103 -4.30 8.51 -5.94
CA ALA A 103 -3.33 7.50 -6.34
C ALA A 103 -3.81 6.09 -6.03
N GLN A 104 -3.35 5.18 -6.87
CA GLN A 104 -3.24 3.77 -6.54
C GLN A 104 -1.85 3.53 -5.94
N ILE A 105 -1.80 2.90 -4.76
CA ILE A 105 -0.53 2.49 -4.14
C ILE A 105 -0.63 1.01 -3.87
N SER A 106 0.47 0.32 -4.13
CA SER A 106 0.60 -1.08 -3.80
C SER A 106 1.98 -1.41 -3.26
N VAL A 107 2.04 -2.53 -2.55
CA VAL A 107 3.28 -3.08 -2.03
C VAL A 107 3.22 -4.60 -2.04
N LYS A 108 4.37 -5.22 -2.31
CA LYS A 108 4.56 -6.66 -2.18
C LYS A 108 5.22 -6.94 -0.84
N ILE A 109 4.58 -7.78 -0.04
CA ILE A 109 4.92 -8.02 1.37
C ILE A 109 5.11 -9.51 1.56
N LYS A 110 6.14 -9.90 2.32
CA LYS A 110 6.30 -11.27 2.81
C LYS A 110 6.42 -11.22 4.32
N ILE A 111 5.50 -11.87 5.01
CA ILE A 111 5.53 -11.99 6.48
C ILE A 111 6.36 -13.22 6.81
N ILE A 112 7.34 -13.07 7.70
CA ILE A 112 8.22 -14.18 8.11
C ILE A 112 7.58 -14.87 9.33
N PRO A 113 7.46 -16.22 9.33
CA PRO A 113 6.83 -16.95 10.42
C PRO A 113 7.76 -17.09 11.62
N GLY A 114 7.19 -17.47 12.77
CA GLY A 114 7.93 -17.81 13.98
C GLY A 114 8.07 -16.64 14.95
N HIS A 115 7.18 -15.66 14.83
CA HIS A 115 7.19 -14.48 15.68
C HIS A 115 5.85 -14.26 16.40
N ALA A 116 5.88 -13.56 17.53
CA ALA A 116 4.70 -13.36 18.39
C ALA A 116 3.55 -12.60 17.69
N VAL A 117 3.86 -11.72 16.72
CA VAL A 117 2.84 -11.04 15.91
C VAL A 117 3.24 -11.05 14.44
N GLU A 118 2.47 -11.75 13.63
CA GLU A 118 2.73 -11.95 12.21
C GLU A 118 1.82 -11.04 11.39
N GLN A 119 2.03 -9.72 11.49
CA GLN A 119 1.22 -8.72 10.79
C GLN A 119 2.08 -7.71 10.04
N ALA A 120 1.61 -7.32 8.86
CA ALA A 120 2.23 -6.32 7.99
C ALA A 120 1.19 -5.31 7.52
N GLY A 121 1.59 -4.15 7.00
CA GLY A 121 0.59 -3.24 6.45
C GLY A 121 1.09 -2.05 5.68
N LEU A 122 0.22 -1.55 4.79
CA LEU A 122 0.42 -0.43 3.88
C LEU A 122 -0.18 0.83 4.49
N ILE A 123 0.66 1.81 4.84
CA ILE A 123 0.17 3.13 5.28
C ILE A 123 -0.40 3.88 4.07
N VAL A 124 -1.44 4.66 4.27
CA VAL A 124 -1.97 5.56 3.24
C VAL A 124 -2.37 6.87 3.90
N ARG A 125 -2.31 7.97 3.13
CA ARG A 125 -2.61 9.33 3.60
C ARG A 125 -1.87 9.71 4.89
N PHE A 126 -0.58 9.40 4.95
CA PHE A 126 0.25 9.81 6.08
C PHE A 126 0.32 11.33 6.13
N MET A 127 -0.19 11.90 7.22
CA MET A 127 -0.10 13.32 7.50
C MET A 127 0.99 13.58 8.54
N ASP A 128 0.89 12.84 9.64
CA ASP A 128 1.73 12.95 10.82
C ASP A 128 1.52 11.67 11.69
N PRO A 129 2.25 11.53 12.82
CA PRO A 129 2.13 10.40 13.74
C PRO A 129 0.74 9.98 14.20
N SER A 130 -0.17 10.92 14.35
CA SER A 130 -1.51 10.68 14.88
C SER A 130 -2.56 10.65 13.78
N HIS A 131 -2.18 10.94 12.54
CA HIS A 131 -3.10 11.03 11.41
C HIS A 131 -2.56 10.29 10.17
N TYR A 132 -2.85 9.01 10.12
CA TYR A 132 -2.68 8.16 8.95
C TYR A 132 -3.73 7.04 8.91
N PHE A 133 -3.86 6.41 7.76
CA PHE A 133 -4.59 5.14 7.63
C PHE A 133 -3.60 4.03 7.34
N VAL A 134 -3.95 2.80 7.69
CA VAL A 134 -3.13 1.63 7.39
C VAL A 134 -4.03 0.45 7.01
N LEU A 135 -3.67 -0.23 5.92
CA LEU A 135 -4.21 -1.53 5.55
C LEU A 135 -3.35 -2.59 6.23
N VAL A 136 -3.90 -3.30 7.21
CA VAL A 136 -3.20 -4.33 7.99
C VAL A 136 -3.56 -5.71 7.45
N LEU A 137 -2.54 -6.49 7.09
CA LEU A 137 -2.60 -7.91 6.81
C LEU A 137 -2.42 -8.69 8.12
N ASP A 138 -3.36 -9.59 8.39
CA ASP A 138 -3.37 -10.43 9.59
C ASP A 138 -3.58 -11.91 9.21
N PRO A 139 -2.50 -12.61 8.80
CA PRO A 139 -2.47 -14.05 8.54
C PRO A 139 -3.11 -14.91 9.64
N LEU A 140 -2.85 -14.58 10.90
CA LEU A 140 -3.34 -15.37 12.03
C LEU A 140 -4.87 -15.43 12.05
N ASN A 141 -5.51 -14.31 11.71
CA ASN A 141 -6.97 -14.17 11.69
C ASN A 141 -7.58 -14.22 10.29
N ASN A 142 -6.79 -14.53 9.24
CA ASN A 142 -7.22 -14.50 7.83
C ASN A 142 -8.02 -13.25 7.46
N ARG A 143 -7.48 -12.07 7.76
CA ARG A 143 -8.17 -10.81 7.48
C ARG A 143 -7.25 -9.70 6.99
N ILE A 144 -7.88 -8.74 6.32
CA ILE A 144 -7.32 -7.44 6.00
C ILE A 144 -8.18 -6.39 6.68
N SER A 145 -7.55 -5.48 7.41
CA SER A 145 -8.25 -4.41 8.15
C SER A 145 -7.81 -3.04 7.67
N LEU A 146 -8.76 -2.14 7.41
CA LEU A 146 -8.47 -0.71 7.26
C LEU A 146 -8.61 -0.04 8.61
N CYS A 147 -7.48 0.43 9.12
CA CYS A 147 -7.41 1.10 10.41
C CYS A 147 -6.99 2.55 10.23
N LYS A 148 -7.48 3.41 11.12
CA LYS A 148 -7.03 4.78 11.29
C LYS A 148 -6.12 4.84 12.51
N SER A 149 -5.05 5.62 12.45
CA SER A 149 -4.27 5.93 13.64
C SER A 149 -5.07 6.80 14.60
N ASP A 150 -5.05 6.42 15.87
CA ASP A 150 -5.39 7.26 17.00
C ASP A 150 -4.13 7.49 17.84
N THR A 151 -4.18 8.40 18.82
CA THR A 151 -3.00 8.80 19.61
C THR A 151 -2.32 7.65 20.35
N GLU A 152 -3.05 6.56 20.63
CA GLU A 152 -2.54 5.42 21.41
C GLU A 152 -2.65 4.06 20.71
N PHE A 153 -3.57 3.90 19.75
CA PHE A 153 -3.82 2.63 19.07
C PHE A 153 -4.37 2.81 17.65
N LEU A 154 -4.45 1.71 16.91
CA LEU A 154 -5.15 1.67 15.63
C LEU A 154 -6.63 1.36 15.86
N ILE A 155 -7.52 2.17 15.27
CA ILE A 155 -8.95 1.91 15.23
C ILE A 155 -9.29 1.30 13.88
N CYS A 156 -9.63 0.01 13.86
CA CYS A 156 -9.99 -0.74 12.66
C CYS A 156 -11.52 -0.76 12.51
N ASN A 157 -12.03 0.00 11.54
CA ASN A 157 -13.48 0.14 11.32
C ASN A 157 -13.99 -0.69 10.14
N TYR A 158 -13.08 -1.21 9.31
CA TYR A 158 -13.44 -2.02 8.16
C TYR A 158 -12.51 -3.23 8.12
N GLU A 159 -13.11 -4.41 8.02
CA GLU A 159 -12.38 -5.67 7.91
C GLU A 159 -12.97 -6.48 6.76
N ALA A 160 -12.11 -7.18 6.04
CA ALA A 160 -12.48 -8.13 5.02
C ALA A 160 -11.75 -9.45 5.30
N HIS A 161 -12.47 -10.56 5.17
CA HIS A 161 -11.84 -11.87 5.22
C HIS A 161 -10.94 -12.06 4.00
N ALA A 162 -9.68 -12.45 4.23
CA ALA A 162 -8.73 -12.76 3.18
C ALA A 162 -7.75 -13.81 3.68
N ILE A 163 -7.54 -14.85 2.90
CA ILE A 163 -6.55 -15.87 3.24
C ILE A 163 -5.16 -15.28 2.97
N VAL A 164 -4.39 -15.03 4.04
CA VAL A 164 -3.02 -14.51 3.96
C VAL A 164 -2.09 -15.56 4.54
N SER A 165 -1.19 -16.08 3.70
CA SER A 165 -0.23 -17.10 4.13
C SER A 165 1.09 -16.47 4.52
N VAL A 166 1.61 -16.87 5.69
CA VAL A 166 2.95 -16.50 6.13
C VAL A 166 3.99 -17.20 5.24
N GLY A 167 5.14 -16.56 5.04
CA GLY A 167 6.22 -17.04 4.17
C GLY A 167 5.98 -16.84 2.67
N THR A 168 4.80 -16.39 2.26
CA THR A 168 4.44 -16.12 0.87
C THR A 168 4.35 -14.62 0.60
N VAL A 169 4.59 -14.21 -0.63
CA VAL A 169 4.40 -12.81 -1.05
C VAL A 169 2.91 -12.52 -1.19
N ALA A 170 2.42 -11.57 -0.41
CA ALA A 170 1.12 -10.94 -0.56
C ALA A 170 1.24 -9.61 -1.32
N TYR A 171 0.25 -9.29 -2.15
CA TYR A 171 0.10 -8.00 -2.81
C TYR A 171 -1.07 -7.26 -2.19
N ILE A 172 -0.84 -6.08 -1.65
CA ILE A 172 -1.91 -5.21 -1.16
C ILE A 172 -1.90 -3.90 -1.92
N ALA A 173 -3.09 -3.44 -2.28
CA ALA A 173 -3.29 -2.20 -3.00
C ALA A 173 -4.45 -1.41 -2.39
N SER A 174 -4.29 -0.09 -2.41
CA SER A 174 -5.37 0.85 -2.12
C SER A 174 -5.74 1.57 -3.42
N HIS A 175 -7.04 1.60 -3.74
CA HIS A 175 -7.60 2.38 -4.85
C HIS A 175 -8.30 3.63 -4.31
N HIS A 176 -8.29 4.72 -5.07
CA HIS A 176 -8.96 5.99 -4.74
C HIS A 176 -8.58 6.62 -3.40
N ILE A 177 -7.28 6.84 -3.23
CA ILE A 177 -6.81 7.65 -2.11
C ILE A 177 -7.05 9.11 -2.50
N VAL A 178 -8.21 9.69 -2.21
CA VAL A 178 -8.47 11.15 -2.38
C VAL A 178 -7.96 12.00 -1.20
N PRO A 179 -6.72 12.52 -1.14
CA PRO A 179 -6.36 13.52 -0.13
C PRO A 179 -6.55 14.94 -0.66
N ARG A 180 -7.06 15.82 0.20
CA ARG A 180 -6.73 17.24 0.12
C ARG A 180 -5.28 17.40 0.58
N HIS A 181 -4.35 17.48 -0.39
CA HIS A 181 -2.94 17.84 -0.23
C HIS A 181 -2.16 17.01 0.81
N ARG A 182 -1.51 15.88 0.47
CA ARG A 182 -0.52 15.22 1.36
C ARG A 182 0.26 14.03 0.76
N ARG A 183 1.30 13.60 1.49
CA ARG A 183 2.32 12.60 1.13
C ARG A 183 1.77 11.17 1.13
N LEU A 184 2.36 10.32 0.28
CA LEU A 184 1.98 8.92 0.08
C LEU A 184 3.05 7.97 0.60
N VAL A 185 2.68 6.86 1.25
CA VAL A 185 3.69 6.06 1.93
C VAL A 185 3.38 4.57 2.08
N GLY A 186 4.01 3.68 1.31
CA GLY A 186 3.77 2.22 1.42
C GLY A 186 4.73 1.43 2.31
N TRP A 187 4.22 0.46 3.10
CA TRP A 187 5.00 -0.27 4.12
C TRP A 187 4.67 -1.76 4.25
N CYS A 188 5.57 -2.45 4.96
CA CYS A 188 5.47 -3.81 5.48
C CYS A 188 5.71 -3.74 7.01
N ARG A 189 5.37 -4.78 7.77
CA ARG A 189 5.78 -4.93 9.18
C ARG A 189 6.04 -6.40 9.46
N VAL A 190 6.99 -6.67 10.35
CA VAL A 190 7.19 -7.95 11.03
C VAL A 190 7.44 -7.59 12.50
N TYR A 191 6.77 -8.21 13.45
CA TYR A 191 7.08 -8.09 14.88
C TYR A 191 7.70 -9.39 15.39
N GLN A 192 8.40 -9.35 16.54
CA GLN A 192 8.50 -10.44 17.52
C GLN A 192 8.66 -9.86 18.95
N SER A 193 8.18 -10.58 19.97
CA SER A 193 8.74 -10.52 21.33
C SER A 193 9.18 -11.91 21.80
N GLN A 194 10.37 -11.99 22.39
CA GLN A 194 10.60 -12.69 23.66
C GLN A 194 11.35 -11.72 24.57
#